data_AF-A0A3A1Y7S6-F1
#
_entry.id   AF-A0A3A1Y7S6-F1
#
_cell.length_a   1.000
_cell.length_b   1.000
_cell.length_c   1.000
_cell.angle_alpha   90.00
_cell.angle_beta   90.00
_cell.angle_gamma   90.00
#
_symmetry.space_group_name_H-M   'P 1'
#
loop_
_entity.id
_entity.type
_entity.pdbx_description
1 polymer ?
#
loop_
_entity_poly.entity_id
_entity_poly.type
_entity_poly.pdbx_seq_one_letter_code
_entity_poly.pdbx_strand_id
1 'polypeptide(L)'
;AKVEDSTSKVEDSSSKVEDSVSKEEVKEKVVINPKDIIETTDYSKAESHEILNEKFNTNSFIDQVYYIANKFNLIKILSSIWSPEVATKIINWAAFCIYTDKYNATHNFNLFAKEMNLSERWHMSSQRFSEFFMSFEVDKMELFYKELAAFLKETSAIYLDFSNITTYSNNLKNAAWGKSKTGERLKQVNLAVGKGTRTHLPIFLEIYRGNVNDSSYLKRAGEIAKKSIPKIEMIVMDQGAASKENLKYLEDLGINVVTILKSKTIAHRTILAKANSMGHANLQLLEGSTEYYYQEIINYADSKYKAVAVYSADKAAVETKTILRDRNKEVQEVEKLGRQLPIKPSSMRFHTFKVKSPGECDAEYSKAKFKNEVDAAGWFVLIT
;
A
#
# COMPACT_ATOMS: atom_id res chain seq x y z
N ALA A 1 -86.81 -35.29 -6.01
CA ALA A 1 -85.97 -34.94 -7.17
C ALA A 1 -84.62 -35.64 -6.95
N LYS A 2 -84.26 -36.73 -7.64
CA LYS A 2 -83.63 -36.77 -8.98
C LYS A 2 -82.49 -35.71 -9.05
N VAL A 3 -81.19 -36.02 -9.20
CA VAL A 3 -80.47 -37.18 -9.76
C VAL A 3 -79.02 -37.21 -9.22
N GLU A 4 -78.52 -38.44 -9.02
CA GLU A 4 -77.16 -39.07 -9.04
C GLU A 4 -75.91 -38.18 -9.25
N ASP A 5 -74.72 -38.45 -8.68
CA ASP A 5 -73.93 -39.69 -8.79
C ASP A 5 -72.81 -39.72 -7.70
N SER A 6 -72.69 -40.82 -6.93
CA SER A 6 -71.59 -41.82 -6.92
C SER A 6 -70.31 -41.51 -6.11
N THR A 7 -70.20 -42.21 -4.97
CA THR A 7 -69.04 -42.96 -4.44
C THR A 7 -67.62 -42.46 -4.73
N SER A 8 -66.90 -42.01 -3.69
CA SER A 8 -65.44 -42.03 -3.62
C SER A 8 -64.96 -42.95 -2.49
N LYS A 9 -64.48 -44.15 -2.86
CA LYS A 9 -63.72 -45.07 -2.01
C LYS A 9 -62.23 -44.89 -2.31
N VAL A 10 -61.47 -44.62 -1.24
CA VAL A 10 -60.14 -45.12 -0.89
C VAL A 10 -59.11 -45.26 -2.03
N GLU A 11 -58.19 -44.29 -2.12
CA GLU A 11 -56.82 -44.52 -2.63
C GLU A 11 -55.80 -43.76 -1.77
N ASP A 12 -54.88 -44.55 -1.23
CA ASP A 12 -53.47 -44.31 -0.92
C ASP A 12 -52.97 -42.87 -0.67
N SER A 13 -52.59 -42.57 0.58
CA SER A 13 -51.84 -41.36 0.93
C SER A 13 -50.45 -41.71 1.47
N SER A 14 -49.59 -42.23 0.58
CA SER A 14 -48.14 -42.24 0.77
C SER A 14 -47.45 -41.69 -0.48
N SER A 15 -47.52 -40.37 -0.69
CA SER A 15 -46.59 -39.64 -1.55
C SER A 15 -46.65 -38.14 -1.26
N LYS A 16 -45.53 -37.58 -0.77
CA LYS A 16 -45.05 -36.20 -0.93
C LYS A 16 -43.82 -35.98 -0.06
N VAL A 17 -42.72 -36.63 -0.43
CA VAL A 17 -41.37 -36.18 -0.10
C VAL A 17 -40.57 -36.31 -1.38
N GLU A 18 -40.76 -35.35 -2.28
CA GLU A 18 -39.82 -35.06 -3.36
C GLU A 18 -40.02 -33.60 -3.75
N ASP A 19 -38.90 -32.96 -4.07
CA ASP A 19 -38.73 -31.61 -4.60
C ASP A 19 -38.83 -30.41 -3.64
N SER A 20 -37.74 -30.19 -2.89
CA SER A 20 -37.13 -28.86 -2.80
C SER A 20 -35.66 -28.92 -2.37
N VAL A 21 -34.78 -29.54 -3.17
CA VAL A 21 -33.34 -29.26 -3.11
C VAL A 21 -33.08 -28.11 -4.08
N SER A 22 -33.17 -26.89 -3.56
CA SER A 22 -32.87 -25.67 -4.29
C SER A 22 -31.38 -25.58 -4.61
N LYS A 23 -31.05 -25.86 -5.88
CA LYS A 23 -29.99 -25.25 -6.70
C LYS A 23 -28.99 -24.35 -5.94
N GLU A 24 -28.00 -24.95 -5.30
CA GLU A 24 -26.66 -24.35 -5.26
C GLU A 24 -25.98 -24.76 -6.57
N GLU A 25 -25.90 -23.83 -7.52
CA GLU A 25 -25.08 -24.01 -8.72
C GLU A 25 -23.64 -24.33 -8.30
N VAL A 26 -23.19 -25.52 -8.68
CA VAL A 26 -21.78 -25.91 -8.67
C VAL A 26 -21.03 -24.97 -9.61
N LYS A 27 -20.55 -23.83 -9.11
CA LYS A 27 -19.56 -23.01 -9.82
C LYS A 27 -18.30 -23.87 -9.94
N GLU A 28 -18.10 -24.48 -11.11
CA GLU A 28 -16.89 -25.22 -11.46
C GLU A 28 -15.64 -24.46 -11.02
N LYS A 29 -14.64 -25.20 -10.50
CA LYS A 29 -13.33 -24.63 -10.21
C LYS A 29 -12.68 -24.22 -11.53
N VAL A 30 -12.78 -22.96 -11.90
CA VAL A 30 -11.99 -22.38 -13.00
C VAL A 30 -10.52 -22.41 -12.57
N VAL A 31 -9.80 -23.40 -13.07
CA VAL A 31 -8.36 -23.59 -12.92
C VAL A 31 -7.77 -23.58 -14.32
N ILE A 32 -6.77 -22.75 -14.55
CA ILE A 32 -6.02 -22.75 -15.80
C ILE A 32 -4.74 -23.54 -15.58
N ASN A 33 -4.57 -24.62 -16.35
CA ASN A 33 -3.36 -25.42 -16.32
C ASN A 33 -2.30 -24.75 -17.21
N PRO A 34 -1.06 -24.54 -16.75
CA PRO A 34 0.01 -24.01 -17.59
C PRO A 34 0.17 -24.74 -18.93
N LYS A 35 -0.08 -26.05 -18.98
CA LYS A 35 -0.05 -26.86 -20.20
C LYS A 35 -1.03 -26.40 -21.28
N ASP A 36 -2.11 -25.71 -20.92
CA ASP A 36 -3.08 -25.15 -21.88
C ASP A 36 -2.62 -23.79 -22.43
N ILE A 37 -1.56 -23.22 -21.85
CA ILE A 37 -1.03 -21.89 -22.16
C ILE A 37 0.21 -21.98 -23.05
N ILE A 38 1.04 -23.00 -22.83
CA ILE A 38 2.31 -23.21 -23.54
C ILE A 38 2.13 -24.18 -24.72
N GLU A 39 2.98 -24.05 -25.72
CA GLU A 39 3.17 -25.08 -26.74
C GLU A 39 4.13 -26.15 -26.21
N THR A 40 3.63 -27.38 -26.07
CA THR A 40 4.45 -28.54 -25.67
C THR A 40 4.59 -29.51 -26.83
N THR A 41 5.79 -30.06 -27.00
CA THR A 41 6.02 -31.17 -27.93
C THR A 41 5.55 -32.49 -27.33
N ASP A 42 4.71 -33.22 -28.05
CA ASP A 42 4.37 -34.61 -27.73
C ASP A 42 5.56 -35.50 -28.07
N TYR A 43 6.45 -35.75 -27.10
CA TYR A 43 7.65 -36.56 -27.29
C TYR A 43 7.39 -37.97 -27.82
N SER A 44 6.16 -38.48 -27.72
CA SER A 44 5.79 -39.79 -28.29
C SER A 44 5.63 -39.75 -29.83
N LYS A 45 5.50 -38.55 -30.41
CA LYS A 45 5.28 -38.31 -31.84
C LYS A 45 6.32 -37.38 -32.47
N ALA A 46 7.24 -36.86 -31.66
CA ALA A 46 8.21 -35.87 -32.07
C ALA A 46 9.38 -36.49 -32.83
N GLU A 47 9.84 -35.81 -33.88
CA GLU A 47 11.08 -36.19 -34.54
C GLU A 47 12.30 -35.83 -33.70
N SER A 48 13.42 -36.55 -33.88
CA SER A 48 14.64 -36.36 -33.08
C SER A 48 15.16 -34.91 -33.06
N HIS A 49 14.93 -34.15 -34.13
CA HIS A 49 15.33 -32.74 -34.22
C HIS A 49 14.40 -31.80 -33.43
N GLU A 50 13.15 -32.19 -33.17
CA GLU A 50 12.18 -31.46 -32.34
C GLU A 50 12.44 -31.71 -30.84
N ILE A 51 12.85 -32.94 -30.50
CA ILE A 51 13.20 -33.34 -29.13
C ILE A 51 14.46 -32.60 -28.64
N LEU A 52 15.43 -32.37 -29.53
CA LEU A 52 16.68 -31.67 -29.23
C LEU A 52 16.54 -30.14 -29.19
N ASN A 53 15.37 -29.60 -29.54
CA ASN A 53 15.11 -28.17 -29.53
C ASN A 53 14.60 -27.74 -28.14
N GLU A 54 15.44 -27.05 -27.36
CA GLU A 54 15.11 -26.57 -26.00
C GLU A 54 13.84 -25.70 -25.91
N LYS A 55 13.36 -25.21 -27.06
CA LYS A 55 12.13 -24.44 -27.26
C LYS A 55 10.81 -25.16 -26.91
N PHE A 56 10.83 -26.43 -26.51
CA PHE A 56 9.57 -27.15 -26.25
C PHE A 56 9.46 -27.80 -24.88
N ASN A 57 10.43 -27.55 -24.00
CA ASN A 57 10.28 -27.88 -22.58
C ASN A 57 9.34 -26.87 -21.91
N THR A 58 8.47 -27.36 -21.02
CA THR A 58 7.65 -26.54 -20.10
C THR A 58 8.53 -25.51 -19.41
N ASN A 59 8.25 -24.21 -19.62
CA ASN A 59 9.03 -23.16 -18.99
C ASN A 59 8.63 -23.05 -17.51
N SER A 60 9.52 -23.53 -16.63
CA SER A 60 9.30 -23.56 -15.18
C SER A 60 8.92 -22.19 -14.58
N PHE A 61 9.32 -21.08 -15.21
CA PHE A 61 8.93 -19.74 -14.77
C PHE A 61 7.42 -19.51 -14.93
N ILE A 62 6.86 -19.77 -16.12
CA ILE A 62 5.43 -19.62 -16.38
C ILE A 62 4.63 -20.57 -15.51
N ASP A 63 5.07 -21.83 -15.37
CA ASP A 63 4.42 -22.80 -14.50
C ASP A 63 4.30 -22.28 -13.06
N GLN A 64 5.37 -21.68 -12.53
CA GLN A 64 5.36 -21.10 -11.19
C GLN A 64 4.46 -19.87 -11.08
N VAL A 65 4.43 -19.00 -12.09
CA VAL A 65 3.50 -17.85 -12.12
C VAL A 65 2.05 -18.33 -12.04
N TYR A 66 1.67 -19.31 -12.87
CA TYR A 66 0.31 -19.85 -12.87
C TYR A 66 0.00 -20.67 -11.61
N TYR A 67 0.98 -21.35 -11.03
CA TYR A 67 0.84 -22.00 -9.73
C TYR A 67 0.52 -20.98 -8.63
N ILE A 68 1.28 -19.87 -8.56
CA ILE A 68 1.01 -18.77 -7.63
C ILE A 68 -0.36 -18.15 -7.89
N ALA A 69 -0.70 -17.88 -9.16
CA ALA A 69 -1.98 -17.30 -9.54
C ALA A 69 -3.17 -18.19 -9.12
N ASN A 70 -3.07 -19.50 -9.28
CA ASN A 70 -4.07 -20.45 -8.81
C ASN A 70 -4.10 -20.53 -7.27
N LYS A 71 -2.94 -20.53 -6.59
CA LYS A 71 -2.84 -20.55 -5.13
C LYS A 71 -3.52 -19.35 -4.47
N PHE A 72 -3.39 -18.17 -5.07
CA PHE A 72 -4.07 -16.95 -4.63
C PHE A 72 -5.44 -16.74 -5.29
N ASN A 73 -5.96 -17.75 -6.01
CA ASN A 73 -7.26 -17.74 -6.66
C ASN A 73 -7.45 -16.57 -7.66
N LEU A 74 -6.34 -15.98 -8.14
CA LEU A 74 -6.33 -14.83 -9.04
C LEU A 74 -7.01 -15.18 -10.36
N ILE A 75 -6.73 -16.37 -10.91
CA ILE A 75 -7.35 -16.83 -12.17
C ILE A 75 -8.87 -16.87 -12.05
N LYS A 76 -9.39 -17.45 -10.97
CA LYS A 76 -10.84 -17.54 -10.73
C LYS A 76 -11.45 -16.16 -10.52
N ILE A 77 -10.83 -15.31 -9.70
CA ILE A 77 -11.33 -13.95 -9.44
C ILE A 77 -11.35 -13.14 -10.73
N LEU A 78 -10.23 -13.10 -11.46
CA LEU A 78 -10.12 -12.41 -12.74
C LEU A 78 -11.14 -12.94 -13.76
N SER A 79 -11.31 -14.26 -13.86
CA SER A 79 -12.28 -14.89 -14.78
C SER A 79 -13.75 -14.70 -14.38
N SER A 80 -14.02 -14.25 -13.14
CA SER A 80 -15.37 -13.90 -12.71
C SER A 80 -15.75 -12.45 -13.05
N ILE A 81 -14.76 -11.61 -13.32
CA ILE A 81 -14.92 -10.17 -13.58
C ILE A 81 -14.71 -9.87 -15.07
N TRP A 82 -13.74 -10.55 -15.67
CA TRP A 82 -13.43 -10.55 -17.09
C TRP A 82 -13.55 -11.97 -17.65
N SER A 83 -13.44 -12.15 -18.97
CA SER A 83 -13.42 -13.49 -19.55
C SER A 83 -12.15 -14.26 -19.15
N PRO A 84 -12.16 -15.61 -19.16
CA PRO A 84 -10.96 -16.41 -18.92
C PRO A 84 -9.80 -16.03 -19.85
N GLU A 85 -10.09 -15.68 -21.10
CA GLU A 85 -9.07 -15.23 -22.06
C GLU A 85 -8.40 -13.91 -21.62
N VAL A 86 -9.18 -12.95 -21.11
CA VAL A 86 -8.65 -11.69 -20.57
C VAL A 86 -7.86 -11.96 -19.29
N ALA A 87 -8.34 -12.84 -18.41
CA ALA A 87 -7.61 -13.25 -17.22
C ALA A 87 -6.23 -13.84 -17.57
N THR A 88 -6.16 -14.74 -18.55
CA THR A 88 -4.89 -15.29 -19.05
C THR A 88 -3.96 -14.20 -19.58
N LYS A 89 -4.48 -13.25 -20.38
CA LYS A 89 -3.69 -12.10 -20.89
C LYS A 89 -3.12 -11.25 -19.75
N ILE A 90 -3.90 -11.00 -18.69
CA ILE A 90 -3.44 -10.29 -17.48
C ILE A 90 -2.31 -11.06 -16.81
N ILE A 91 -2.45 -12.37 -16.58
CA ILE A 91 -1.42 -13.19 -15.93
C ILE A 91 -0.14 -13.27 -16.77
N ASN A 92 -0.26 -13.44 -18.10
CA ASN A 92 0.90 -13.44 -18.99
C ASN A 92 1.61 -12.08 -19.00
N TRP A 93 0.86 -10.98 -18.99
CA TRP A 93 1.43 -9.63 -18.87
C TRP A 93 2.16 -9.45 -17.53
N ALA A 94 1.56 -9.90 -16.42
CA ALA A 94 2.21 -9.86 -15.11
C ALA A 94 3.51 -10.69 -15.09
N ALA A 95 3.50 -11.88 -15.71
CA ALA A 95 4.68 -12.72 -15.87
C ALA A 95 5.80 -11.98 -16.61
N PHE A 96 5.46 -11.32 -17.71
CA PHE A 96 6.40 -10.51 -18.49
C PHE A 96 6.98 -9.34 -17.68
N CYS A 97 6.15 -8.63 -16.92
CA CYS A 97 6.60 -7.53 -16.06
C CYS A 97 7.57 -8.00 -14.96
N ILE A 98 7.38 -9.21 -14.43
CA ILE A 98 8.24 -9.80 -13.38
C ILE A 98 9.54 -10.37 -13.97
N TYR A 99 9.50 -10.90 -15.19
CA TYR A 99 10.65 -11.58 -15.81
C TYR A 99 11.86 -10.66 -15.99
N THR A 100 11.66 -9.39 -16.37
CA THR A 100 12.76 -8.44 -16.55
C THR A 100 12.37 -7.00 -16.24
N ASP A 101 13.01 -6.44 -15.21
CA ASP A 101 12.82 -5.04 -14.81
C ASP A 101 13.38 -4.02 -15.82
N LYS A 102 14.16 -4.46 -16.82
CA LYS A 102 14.88 -3.56 -17.73
C LYS A 102 14.21 -3.39 -19.11
N TYR A 103 13.29 -4.28 -19.49
CA TYR A 103 12.74 -4.33 -20.85
C TYR A 103 11.23 -4.64 -20.95
N ASN A 104 10.45 -4.29 -19.92
CA ASN A 104 9.00 -4.55 -19.87
C ASN A 104 8.13 -3.64 -20.77
N ALA A 105 8.70 -3.09 -21.85
CA ALA A 105 7.95 -2.38 -22.87
C ALA A 105 7.13 -3.37 -23.73
N THR A 106 5.90 -3.01 -24.10
CA THR A 106 4.95 -3.91 -24.78
C THR A 106 5.48 -4.52 -26.08
N HIS A 107 6.36 -3.84 -26.82
CA HIS A 107 6.95 -4.36 -28.06
C HIS A 107 7.88 -5.56 -27.84
N ASN A 108 8.39 -5.75 -26.61
CA ASN A 108 9.25 -6.88 -26.24
C ASN A 108 8.45 -8.10 -25.74
N PHE A 109 7.13 -7.97 -25.55
CA PHE A 109 6.31 -9.06 -25.02
C PHE A 109 6.37 -10.31 -25.89
N ASN A 110 6.32 -10.17 -27.22
CA ASN A 110 6.37 -11.34 -28.11
C ASN A 110 7.73 -12.04 -28.12
N LEU A 111 8.83 -11.34 -27.77
CA LEU A 111 10.12 -11.97 -27.56
C LEU A 111 10.07 -12.86 -26.31
N PHE A 112 9.56 -12.30 -25.21
CA PHE A 112 9.30 -13.06 -23.99
C PHE A 112 8.35 -14.24 -24.22
N ALA A 113 7.24 -14.04 -24.94
CA ALA A 113 6.28 -15.10 -25.24
C ALA A 113 6.93 -16.28 -25.96
N LYS A 114 7.85 -16.01 -26.90
CA LYS A 114 8.64 -17.03 -27.58
C LYS A 114 9.65 -17.72 -26.65
N GLU A 115 10.34 -16.97 -25.80
CA GLU A 115 11.27 -17.54 -24.80
C GLU A 115 10.56 -18.43 -23.76
N MET A 116 9.30 -18.11 -23.47
CA MET A 116 8.47 -18.83 -22.52
C MET A 116 7.62 -19.93 -23.15
N ASN A 117 7.76 -20.16 -24.46
CA ASN A 117 6.96 -21.13 -25.24
C ASN A 117 5.45 -20.90 -25.09
N LEU A 118 5.00 -19.65 -24.91
CA LEU A 118 3.58 -19.31 -24.92
C LEU A 118 3.03 -19.55 -26.32
N SER A 119 1.87 -20.21 -26.40
CA SER A 119 1.23 -20.47 -27.69
C SER A 119 0.98 -19.18 -28.47
N GLU A 120 1.09 -19.23 -29.79
CA GLU A 120 0.94 -18.05 -30.67
C GLU A 120 -0.36 -17.27 -30.42
N ARG A 121 -1.44 -17.94 -30.00
CA ARG A 121 -2.72 -17.30 -29.60
C ARG A 121 -2.58 -16.25 -28.49
N TRP A 122 -1.53 -16.33 -27.68
CA TRP A 122 -1.27 -15.42 -26.57
C TRP A 122 -0.32 -14.27 -26.93
N HIS A 123 0.24 -14.28 -28.15
CA HIS A 123 1.11 -13.21 -28.63
C HIS A 123 0.26 -11.97 -28.94
N MET A 124 0.82 -10.79 -28.67
CA MET A 124 0.09 -9.53 -28.80
C MET A 124 1.02 -8.39 -29.22
N SER A 125 0.61 -7.66 -30.26
CA SER A 125 1.37 -6.48 -30.70
C SER A 125 1.25 -5.32 -29.70
N SER A 126 2.15 -4.34 -29.77
CA SER A 126 2.10 -3.16 -28.92
C SER A 126 0.82 -2.33 -29.10
N GLN A 127 0.24 -2.31 -30.30
CA GLN A 127 -1.06 -1.68 -30.59
C GLN A 127 -2.19 -2.39 -29.86
N ARG A 128 -2.23 -3.73 -29.93
CA ARG A 128 -3.23 -4.54 -29.22
C ARG A 128 -3.10 -4.43 -27.70
N PHE A 129 -1.89 -4.32 -27.16
CA PHE A 129 -1.70 -4.00 -25.74
C PHE A 129 -2.25 -2.62 -25.38
N SER A 130 -2.09 -1.63 -26.26
CA SER A 130 -2.63 -0.28 -26.02
C SER A 130 -4.17 -0.31 -25.94
N GLU A 131 -4.83 -0.98 -26.89
CA GLU A 131 -6.27 -1.23 -26.85
C GLU A 131 -6.69 -2.00 -25.60
N PHE A 132 -5.92 -3.05 -25.25
CA PHE A 132 -6.17 -3.87 -24.09
C PHE A 132 -6.15 -3.06 -22.80
N PHE A 133 -5.11 -2.25 -22.55
CA PHE A 133 -5.04 -1.41 -21.35
C PHE A 133 -6.14 -0.35 -21.31
N MET A 134 -6.53 0.21 -22.46
CA MET A 134 -7.63 1.19 -22.53
C MET A 134 -9.01 0.57 -22.25
N SER A 135 -9.15 -0.76 -22.36
CA SER A 135 -10.42 -1.45 -22.09
C SER A 135 -10.73 -1.67 -20.60
N PHE A 136 -9.79 -1.38 -19.69
CA PHE A 136 -10.00 -1.60 -18.26
C PHE A 136 -10.84 -0.47 -17.65
N GLU A 137 -12.01 -0.85 -17.15
CA GLU A 137 -12.94 0.04 -16.45
C GLU A 137 -12.63 0.09 -14.95
N VAL A 138 -12.75 1.28 -14.35
CA VAL A 138 -12.48 1.50 -12.92
C VAL A 138 -13.35 0.59 -12.04
N ASP A 139 -14.64 0.46 -12.34
CA ASP A 139 -15.57 -0.34 -11.53
C ASP A 139 -15.20 -1.83 -11.52
N LYS A 140 -14.64 -2.37 -12.61
CA LYS A 140 -14.14 -3.76 -12.67
C LYS A 140 -12.85 -3.93 -11.89
N MET A 141 -11.96 -2.93 -11.91
CA MET A 141 -10.75 -2.93 -11.08
C MET A 141 -11.09 -2.88 -9.58
N GLU A 142 -12.05 -2.04 -9.20
CA GLU A 142 -12.57 -1.98 -7.83
C GLU A 142 -13.21 -3.31 -7.40
N LEU A 143 -13.99 -3.94 -8.28
CA LEU A 143 -14.56 -5.27 -8.03
C LEU A 143 -13.47 -6.33 -7.84
N PHE A 144 -12.39 -6.29 -8.62
CA PHE A 144 -11.26 -7.19 -8.46
C PHE A 144 -10.63 -7.08 -7.08
N TYR A 145 -10.37 -5.85 -6.64
CA TYR A 145 -9.82 -5.61 -5.31
C TYR A 145 -10.72 -6.08 -4.18
N LYS A 146 -12.04 -5.88 -4.32
CA LYS A 146 -13.03 -6.37 -3.36
C LYS A 146 -13.05 -7.90 -3.27
N GLU A 147 -13.11 -8.60 -4.39
CA GLU A 147 -13.10 -10.07 -4.44
C GLU A 147 -11.76 -10.64 -3.94
N LEU A 148 -10.65 -9.98 -4.26
CA LEU A 148 -9.33 -10.34 -3.74
C LEU A 148 -9.25 -10.16 -2.23
N ALA A 149 -9.68 -9.03 -1.68
CA ALA A 149 -9.69 -8.79 -0.23
C ALA A 149 -10.59 -9.80 0.51
N ALA A 150 -11.74 -10.15 -0.07
CA ALA A 150 -12.64 -11.18 0.46
C ALA A 150 -11.99 -12.57 0.47
N PHE A 151 -11.34 -12.97 -0.62
CA PHE A 151 -10.60 -14.23 -0.70
C PHE A 151 -9.45 -14.28 0.31
N LEU A 152 -8.68 -13.18 0.38
CA LEU A 152 -7.61 -12.98 1.35
C LEU A 152 -8.14 -12.76 2.76
N LYS A 153 -9.47 -12.80 2.99
CA LYS A 153 -10.19 -12.59 4.26
C LYS A 153 -9.56 -11.45 5.09
N GLU A 154 -9.23 -10.34 4.45
CA GLU A 154 -8.54 -9.23 5.12
C GLU A 154 -9.33 -8.73 6.32
N THR A 155 -8.62 -8.15 7.29
CA THR A 155 -9.25 -7.52 8.46
C THR A 155 -9.88 -6.18 8.06
N SER A 156 -10.62 -5.59 8.98
CA SER A 156 -11.17 -4.23 8.87
C SER A 156 -10.09 -3.13 8.99
N ALA A 157 -8.82 -3.48 9.15
CA ALA A 157 -7.72 -2.54 9.32
C ALA A 157 -6.77 -2.56 8.11
N ILE A 158 -6.38 -1.37 7.64
CA ILE A 158 -5.53 -1.20 6.46
C ILE A 158 -4.32 -0.31 6.73
N TYR A 159 -3.21 -0.57 6.05
CA TYR A 159 -2.11 0.38 5.92
C TYR A 159 -2.34 1.24 4.67
N LEU A 160 -2.32 2.56 4.82
CA LEU A 160 -2.44 3.52 3.74
C LEU A 160 -1.11 4.26 3.54
N ASP A 161 -0.54 4.11 2.35
CA ASP A 161 0.67 4.83 1.95
C ASP A 161 0.45 5.57 0.63
N PHE A 162 1.19 6.67 0.46
CA PHE A 162 1.18 7.49 -0.74
C PHE A 162 2.58 7.48 -1.34
N SER A 163 2.70 7.35 -2.66
CA SER A 163 3.99 7.36 -3.34
C SER A 163 3.91 8.15 -4.65
N ASN A 164 5.04 8.30 -5.34
CA ASN A 164 5.07 8.87 -6.68
C ASN A 164 6.09 8.16 -7.57
N ILE A 165 5.81 8.21 -8.87
CA ILE A 165 6.67 7.72 -9.94
C ILE A 165 6.98 8.91 -10.82
N THR A 166 8.26 9.26 -10.94
CA THR A 166 8.74 10.31 -11.84
C THR A 166 8.78 9.83 -13.29
N THR A 167 8.66 10.76 -14.23
CA THR A 167 8.60 10.41 -15.65
C THR A 167 9.15 11.51 -16.55
N TYR A 168 9.84 11.08 -17.61
CA TYR A 168 10.26 11.94 -18.72
C TYR A 168 9.14 12.15 -19.76
N SER A 169 8.04 11.41 -19.65
CA SER A 169 6.95 11.48 -20.61
C SER A 169 6.18 12.79 -20.51
N ASN A 170 5.91 13.40 -21.67
CA ASN A 170 5.04 14.57 -21.79
C ASN A 170 3.58 14.20 -22.12
N ASN A 171 3.29 12.93 -22.37
CA ASN A 171 1.99 12.48 -22.90
C ASN A 171 1.07 11.87 -21.83
N LEU A 172 1.56 11.70 -20.59
CA LEU A 172 0.78 11.14 -19.50
C LEU A 172 -0.14 12.22 -18.89
N LYS A 173 -1.46 12.01 -18.98
CA LYS A 173 -2.48 12.97 -18.50
C LYS A 173 -2.33 13.34 -17.01
N ASN A 174 -1.93 12.36 -16.19
CA ASN A 174 -1.76 12.52 -14.74
C ASN A 174 -0.35 12.99 -14.36
N ALA A 175 0.59 13.10 -15.31
CA ALA A 175 1.94 13.55 -15.03
C ALA A 175 1.96 15.08 -14.84
N ALA A 176 2.38 15.52 -13.66
CA ALA A 176 2.48 16.93 -13.31
C ALA A 176 3.70 17.20 -12.43
N TRP A 177 4.15 18.45 -12.40
CA TRP A 177 5.22 18.88 -11.50
C TRP A 177 4.74 18.80 -10.05
N GLY A 178 5.40 17.96 -9.26
CA GLY A 178 5.07 17.71 -7.86
C GLY A 178 6.31 17.69 -6.98
N LYS A 179 6.12 17.35 -5.70
CA LYS A 179 7.22 17.17 -4.77
C LYS A 179 7.71 15.72 -4.85
N SER A 180 8.66 15.47 -5.75
CA SER A 180 9.23 14.13 -5.95
C SER A 180 9.82 13.59 -4.66
N LYS A 181 9.54 12.32 -4.36
CA LYS A 181 10.16 11.61 -3.23
C LYS A 181 11.63 11.26 -3.50
N THR A 182 12.04 11.18 -4.77
CA THR A 182 13.42 10.90 -5.20
C THR A 182 14.26 12.18 -5.37
N GLY A 183 13.65 13.36 -5.26
CA GLY A 183 14.33 14.66 -5.42
C GLY A 183 14.59 15.05 -6.88
N GLU A 184 14.20 14.21 -7.83
CA GLU A 184 14.33 14.49 -9.25
C GLU A 184 13.44 15.65 -9.69
N ARG A 185 13.96 16.49 -10.58
CA ARG A 185 13.21 17.58 -11.22
C ARG A 185 12.51 17.07 -12.48
N LEU A 186 11.57 16.16 -12.29
CA LEU A 186 10.73 15.60 -13.36
C LEU A 186 9.25 15.75 -13.01
N LYS A 187 8.38 15.66 -14.02
CA LYS A 187 6.96 15.42 -13.78
C LYS A 187 6.81 14.08 -13.07
N GLN A 188 5.78 13.94 -12.26
CA GLN A 188 5.47 12.71 -11.55
C GLN A 188 4.00 12.34 -11.69
N VAL A 189 3.70 11.09 -11.43
CA VAL A 189 2.34 10.59 -11.20
C VAL A 189 2.30 10.09 -9.76
N ASN A 190 1.24 10.39 -9.03
CA ASN A 190 1.11 9.97 -7.64
C ASN A 190 0.31 8.66 -7.54
N LEU A 191 0.54 7.95 -6.45
CA LEU A 191 -0.01 6.63 -6.16
C LEU A 191 -0.56 6.62 -4.73
N ALA A 192 -1.76 6.12 -4.53
CA ALA A 192 -2.26 5.72 -3.22
C ALA A 192 -2.34 4.19 -3.19
N VAL A 193 -1.78 3.58 -2.14
CA VAL A 193 -1.77 2.13 -1.97
C VAL A 193 -2.37 1.79 -0.62
N GLY A 194 -3.44 1.00 -0.64
CA GLY A 194 -3.95 0.31 0.54
C GLY A 194 -3.38 -1.09 0.61
N LYS A 195 -2.83 -1.47 1.76
CA LYS A 195 -2.43 -2.85 2.07
C LYS A 195 -3.27 -3.40 3.20
N GLY A 196 -3.66 -4.67 3.08
CA GLY A 196 -4.33 -5.38 4.17
C GLY A 196 -3.37 -5.58 5.35
N THR A 197 -3.86 -5.46 6.58
CA THR A 197 -2.99 -5.64 7.77
C THR A 197 -2.70 -7.11 8.07
N ARG A 198 -3.46 -8.05 7.48
CA ARG A 198 -3.25 -9.49 7.72
C ARG A 198 -2.27 -10.12 6.76
N THR A 199 -2.46 -9.94 5.46
CA THR A 199 -1.57 -10.57 4.46
C THR A 199 -0.45 -9.65 3.99
N HIS A 200 -0.51 -8.36 4.33
CA HIS A 200 0.38 -7.32 3.82
C HIS A 200 0.34 -7.13 2.29
N LEU A 201 -0.62 -7.77 1.61
CA LEU A 201 -0.81 -7.62 0.18
C LEU A 201 -1.61 -6.35 -0.15
N PRO A 202 -1.38 -5.75 -1.35
CA PRO A 202 -2.19 -4.64 -1.82
C PRO A 202 -3.66 -5.02 -1.97
N ILE A 203 -4.54 -4.22 -1.39
CA ILE A 203 -6.00 -4.35 -1.47
C ILE A 203 -6.64 -3.25 -2.31
N PHE A 204 -5.89 -2.21 -2.68
CA PHE A 204 -6.19 -1.32 -3.79
C PHE A 204 -4.93 -0.54 -4.19
N LEU A 205 -4.93 -0.04 -5.41
CA LEU A 205 -3.93 0.87 -5.94
C LEU A 205 -4.65 1.92 -6.80
N GLU A 206 -4.42 3.20 -6.53
CA GLU A 206 -5.04 4.30 -7.26
C GLU A 206 -4.00 5.29 -7.75
N ILE A 207 -4.05 5.59 -9.04
CA ILE A 207 -3.16 6.54 -9.72
C ILE A 207 -3.84 7.89 -9.82
N TYR A 208 -3.16 8.96 -9.39
CA TYR A 208 -3.69 10.31 -9.44
C TYR A 208 -2.65 11.35 -9.84
N ARG A 209 -3.10 12.59 -10.05
CA ARG A 209 -2.28 13.67 -10.62
C ARG A 209 -1.08 14.02 -9.74
N GLY A 210 0.09 14.15 -10.37
CA GLY A 210 1.37 14.35 -9.66
C GLY A 210 1.51 15.57 -8.77
N ASN A 211 0.71 16.62 -9.01
CA ASN A 211 0.74 17.87 -8.26
C ASN A 211 -0.29 17.94 -7.12
N VAL A 212 -1.11 16.90 -6.94
CA VAL A 212 -2.07 16.81 -5.83
C VAL A 212 -1.33 16.33 -4.60
N ASN A 213 -1.53 17.00 -3.46
CA ASN A 213 -0.89 16.59 -2.21
C ASN A 213 -1.64 15.40 -1.56
N ASP A 214 -0.88 14.55 -0.87
CA ASP A 214 -1.39 13.32 -0.24
C ASP A 214 -2.51 13.61 0.78
N SER A 215 -2.38 14.68 1.57
CA SER A 215 -3.37 15.10 2.55
C SER A 215 -4.73 15.40 1.89
N SER A 216 -4.74 16.10 0.76
CA SER A 216 -5.96 16.40 0.01
C SER A 216 -6.56 15.16 -0.65
N TYR A 217 -5.74 14.14 -0.94
CA TYR A 217 -6.20 12.91 -1.58
C TYR A 217 -6.74 11.86 -0.60
N LEU A 218 -6.48 12.00 0.71
CA LEU A 218 -6.87 11.00 1.71
C LEU A 218 -8.37 10.66 1.69
N LYS A 219 -9.25 11.64 1.52
CA LYS A 219 -10.70 11.40 1.47
C LYS A 219 -11.06 10.41 0.36
N ARG A 220 -10.50 10.63 -0.83
CA ARG A 220 -10.68 9.76 -2.00
C ARG A 220 -10.07 8.37 -1.77
N ALA A 221 -8.87 8.31 -1.18
CA ALA A 221 -8.26 7.03 -0.82
C ALA A 221 -9.13 6.24 0.17
N GLY A 222 -9.74 6.91 1.15
CA GLY A 222 -10.68 6.30 2.09
C GLY A 222 -11.97 5.78 1.42
N GLU A 223 -12.50 6.48 0.43
CA GLU A 223 -13.65 6.01 -0.37
C GLU A 223 -13.31 4.73 -1.13
N ILE A 224 -12.16 4.70 -1.81
CA ILE A 224 -11.70 3.53 -2.57
C ILE A 224 -11.46 2.36 -1.62
N ALA A 225 -10.83 2.62 -0.49
CA ALA A 225 -10.60 1.62 0.55
C ALA A 225 -11.92 0.97 0.99
N LYS A 226 -12.98 1.77 1.23
CA LYS A 226 -14.32 1.26 1.59
C LYS A 226 -14.95 0.40 0.51
N LYS A 227 -14.63 0.61 -0.77
CA LYS A 227 -15.11 -0.25 -1.85
C LYS A 227 -14.43 -1.62 -1.84
N SER A 228 -13.12 -1.66 -1.56
CA SER A 228 -12.37 -2.91 -1.42
C SER A 228 -12.70 -3.68 -0.14
N ILE A 229 -12.83 -2.96 0.98
CA ILE A 229 -13.19 -3.52 2.29
C ILE A 229 -14.42 -2.76 2.81
N PRO A 230 -15.64 -3.29 2.61
CA PRO A 230 -16.88 -2.59 2.96
C PRO A 230 -17.02 -2.16 4.43
N LYS A 231 -16.29 -2.80 5.34
CA LYS A 231 -16.29 -2.51 6.78
C LYS A 231 -14.88 -2.18 7.28
N ILE A 232 -14.28 -1.11 6.76
CA ILE A 232 -13.04 -0.58 7.34
C ILE A 232 -13.36 0.06 8.68
N GLU A 233 -12.61 -0.35 9.70
CA GLU A 233 -12.70 0.15 11.08
C GLU A 233 -11.44 0.89 11.49
N MET A 234 -10.30 0.69 10.79
CA MET A 234 -9.03 1.33 11.14
C MET A 234 -8.16 1.62 9.91
N ILE A 235 -7.55 2.81 9.88
CA ILE A 235 -6.52 3.18 8.92
C ILE A 235 -5.24 3.52 9.65
N VAL A 236 -4.15 2.84 9.31
CA VAL A 236 -2.79 3.16 9.74
C VAL A 236 -2.12 3.99 8.64
N MET A 237 -1.67 5.21 8.95
CA MET A 237 -1.11 6.12 7.94
C MET A 237 0.04 6.99 8.47
N ASP A 238 0.84 7.54 7.56
CA ASP A 238 1.83 8.57 7.89
C ASP A 238 1.17 9.87 8.38
N GLN A 239 1.83 10.55 9.32
CA GLN A 239 1.47 11.88 9.82
C GLN A 239 1.31 12.95 8.72
N GLY A 240 1.94 12.75 7.56
CA GLY A 240 1.82 13.63 6.40
C GLY A 240 0.39 13.75 5.88
N ALA A 241 -0.40 12.68 6.00
CA ALA A 241 -1.81 12.66 5.59
C ALA A 241 -2.77 12.99 6.74
N ALA A 242 -2.31 13.03 7.99
CA ALA A 242 -3.10 13.34 9.17
C ALA A 242 -3.25 14.86 9.41
N SER A 243 -3.99 15.55 8.54
CA SER A 243 -4.46 16.92 8.82
C SER A 243 -5.63 16.89 9.80
N LYS A 244 -5.94 18.03 10.44
CA LYS A 244 -7.09 18.15 11.34
C LYS A 244 -8.40 17.80 10.62
N GLU A 245 -8.56 18.28 9.39
CA GLU A 245 -9.73 18.03 8.55
C GLU A 245 -9.86 16.55 8.17
N ASN A 246 -8.73 15.88 7.93
CA ASN A 246 -8.67 14.47 7.59
C ASN A 246 -8.98 13.57 8.79
N LEU A 247 -8.43 13.90 9.96
CA LEU A 247 -8.72 13.21 11.21
C LEU A 247 -10.21 13.30 11.55
N LYS A 248 -10.78 14.51 11.46
CA LYS A 248 -12.22 14.73 11.63
C LYS A 248 -13.06 13.94 10.61
N TYR A 249 -12.66 13.95 9.34
CA TYR A 249 -13.37 13.18 8.30
C TYR A 249 -13.40 11.67 8.60
N LEU A 250 -12.31 11.09 9.09
CA LEU A 250 -12.28 9.67 9.45
C LEU A 250 -13.13 9.37 10.70
N GLU A 251 -13.08 10.26 11.70
CA GLU A 251 -13.94 10.20 12.88
C GLU A 251 -15.43 10.26 12.53
N ASP A 252 -15.83 11.20 11.66
CA ASP A 252 -17.21 11.34 11.17
C ASP A 252 -17.68 10.08 10.41
N LEU A 253 -16.76 9.30 9.88
CA LEU A 253 -17.01 8.01 9.22
C LEU A 253 -16.96 6.79 10.15
N GLY A 254 -16.67 6.99 11.43
CA GLY A 254 -16.49 5.91 12.41
C GLY A 254 -15.23 5.07 12.18
N ILE A 255 -14.22 5.61 11.52
CA ILE A 255 -12.95 4.93 11.23
C ILE A 255 -11.89 5.39 12.23
N ASN A 256 -11.32 4.45 12.98
CA ASN A 256 -10.19 4.70 13.87
C ASN A 256 -8.92 4.97 13.07
N VAL A 257 -7.98 5.70 13.64
CA VAL A 257 -6.74 6.09 12.95
C VAL A 257 -5.53 5.80 13.83
N VAL A 258 -4.51 5.17 13.26
CA VAL A 258 -3.20 5.09 13.88
C VAL A 258 -2.22 5.92 13.06
N THR A 259 -1.64 6.95 13.67
CA THR A 259 -0.65 7.81 13.01
C THR A 259 0.32 8.42 14.00
N ILE A 260 1.44 8.95 13.50
CA ILE A 260 2.41 9.67 14.31
C ILE A 260 1.88 11.06 14.65
N LEU A 261 1.94 11.43 15.93
CA LEU A 261 1.66 12.79 16.36
C LEU A 261 2.82 13.71 16.00
N LYS A 262 2.51 14.80 15.29
CA LYS A 262 3.53 15.76 14.83
C LYS A 262 4.33 16.33 16.00
N SER A 263 5.66 16.18 15.95
CA SER A 263 6.60 16.55 17.02
C SER A 263 6.54 18.03 17.44
N LYS A 264 6.12 18.91 16.52
CA LYS A 264 5.98 20.35 16.75
C LYS A 264 4.73 20.74 17.54
N THR A 265 3.81 19.81 17.80
CA THR A 265 2.56 20.10 18.52
C THR A 265 2.80 20.25 20.02
N ILE A 266 1.96 21.04 20.69
CA ILE A 266 2.01 21.17 22.16
C ILE A 266 1.71 19.81 22.79
N ALA A 267 0.68 19.12 22.31
CA ALA A 267 0.29 17.80 22.80
C ALA A 267 1.45 16.79 22.78
N HIS A 268 2.22 16.73 21.69
CA HIS A 268 3.40 15.88 21.60
C HIS A 268 4.44 16.24 22.66
N ARG A 269 4.79 17.52 22.80
CA ARG A 269 5.78 17.95 23.79
C ARG A 269 5.33 17.67 25.22
N THR A 270 4.04 17.83 25.51
CA THR A 270 3.48 17.59 26.84
C THR A 270 3.56 16.12 27.24
N ILE A 271 3.08 15.21 26.39
CA ILE A 271 3.15 13.77 26.70
C ILE A 271 4.58 13.28 26.77
N LEU A 272 5.45 13.75 25.87
CA LEU A 272 6.86 13.39 25.87
C LEU A 272 7.56 13.85 27.15
N ALA A 273 7.32 15.09 27.60
CA ALA A 273 7.92 15.60 28.83
C ALA A 273 7.49 14.77 30.05
N LYS A 274 6.22 14.35 30.12
CA LYS A 274 5.74 13.45 31.16
C LYS A 274 6.43 12.08 31.09
N ALA A 275 6.43 11.44 29.91
CA ALA A 275 7.05 10.15 29.70
C ALA A 275 8.55 10.15 30.09
N ASN A 276 9.28 11.18 29.66
CA ASN A 276 10.68 11.36 30.03
C ASN A 276 10.87 11.57 31.55
N SER A 277 9.99 12.35 32.19
CA SER A 277 10.10 12.62 33.63
C SER A 277 9.85 11.39 34.52
N MET A 278 9.12 10.40 34.03
CA MET A 278 8.85 9.16 34.77
C MET A 278 10.10 8.27 34.88
N GLY A 279 11.04 8.38 33.94
CA GLY A 279 12.19 7.50 33.82
C GLY A 279 11.83 6.10 33.30
N HIS A 280 12.79 5.44 32.64
CA HIS A 280 12.53 4.18 31.91
C HIS A 280 11.99 3.05 32.79
N ALA A 281 12.34 3.02 34.08
CA ALA A 281 11.87 1.99 35.02
C ALA A 281 10.35 2.03 35.28
N ASN A 282 9.70 3.17 35.01
CA ASN A 282 8.26 3.36 35.22
C ASN A 282 7.46 3.34 33.91
N LEU A 283 8.11 3.04 32.79
CA LEU A 283 7.46 2.84 31.50
C LEU A 283 7.02 1.38 31.36
N GLN A 284 5.99 1.17 30.53
CA GLN A 284 5.52 -0.18 30.22
C GLN A 284 6.36 -0.76 29.07
N LEU A 285 6.75 -2.02 29.18
CA LEU A 285 7.39 -2.72 28.06
C LEU A 285 6.32 -3.07 27.02
N LEU A 286 6.60 -2.78 25.75
CA LEU A 286 5.73 -3.17 24.65
C LEU A 286 5.88 -4.69 24.41
N GLU A 287 4.76 -5.40 24.40
CA GLU A 287 4.77 -6.86 24.31
C GLU A 287 5.43 -7.34 23.01
N GLY A 288 6.37 -8.27 23.14
CA GLY A 288 7.09 -8.84 22.00
C GLY A 288 8.16 -7.93 21.39
N SER A 289 8.53 -6.83 22.07
CA SER A 289 9.52 -5.88 21.55
C SER A 289 10.47 -5.36 22.65
N THR A 290 11.43 -4.51 22.30
CA THR A 290 12.39 -3.90 23.24
C THR A 290 12.03 -2.46 23.61
N GLU A 291 10.94 -1.96 23.04
CA GLU A 291 10.46 -0.60 23.22
C GLU A 291 9.68 -0.44 24.54
N TYR A 292 9.84 0.73 25.14
CA TYR A 292 9.08 1.13 26.31
C TYR A 292 8.06 2.19 25.91
N TYR A 293 6.93 2.25 26.60
CA TYR A 293 5.91 3.25 26.30
C TYR A 293 5.22 3.82 27.53
N TYR A 294 4.69 5.03 27.33
CA TYR A 294 3.77 5.73 28.20
C TYR A 294 2.54 6.11 27.38
N GLN A 295 1.35 6.03 27.97
CA GLN A 295 0.10 6.38 27.28
C GLN A 295 -0.82 7.24 28.13
N GLU A 296 -1.52 8.18 27.50
CA GLU A 296 -2.58 8.97 28.11
C GLU A 296 -3.60 9.44 27.07
N ILE A 297 -4.78 9.86 27.51
CA ILE A 297 -5.75 10.52 26.64
C ILE A 297 -5.37 11.99 26.51
N ILE A 298 -5.23 12.46 25.28
CA ILE A 298 -4.92 13.86 24.96
C ILE A 298 -6.04 14.49 24.12
N ASN A 299 -6.12 15.82 24.17
CA ASN A 299 -6.89 16.59 23.19
C ASN A 299 -5.98 16.96 22.02
N TYR A 300 -6.36 16.56 20.81
CA TYR A 300 -5.65 16.90 19.58
C TYR A 300 -6.64 17.01 18.43
N ALA A 301 -6.43 17.98 17.53
CA ALA A 301 -7.31 18.20 16.37
C ALA A 301 -8.80 18.36 16.71
N ASP A 302 -9.12 18.93 17.88
CA ASP A 302 -10.46 19.09 18.47
C ASP A 302 -11.15 17.79 18.92
N SER A 303 -10.43 16.67 18.94
CA SER A 303 -10.94 15.36 19.38
C SER A 303 -10.05 14.75 20.46
N LYS A 304 -10.55 13.70 21.11
CA LYS A 304 -9.79 12.94 22.11
C LYS A 304 -9.11 11.76 21.44
N TYR A 305 -7.80 11.66 21.62
CA TYR A 305 -7.01 10.52 21.14
C TYR A 305 -6.29 9.86 22.29
N LYS A 306 -6.10 8.55 22.18
CA LYS A 306 -5.14 7.86 23.03
C LYS A 306 -3.76 8.09 22.42
N ALA A 307 -2.92 8.85 23.12
CA ALA A 307 -1.54 9.05 22.70
C ALA A 307 -0.62 8.04 23.39
N VAL A 308 0.30 7.48 22.62
CA VAL A 308 1.26 6.47 23.06
C VAL A 308 2.66 6.99 22.73
N ALA A 309 3.36 7.50 23.74
CA ALA A 309 4.76 7.89 23.64
C ALA A 309 5.64 6.64 23.78
N VAL A 310 6.38 6.32 22.72
CA VAL A 310 7.23 5.12 22.62
C VAL A 310 8.68 5.54 22.58
N TYR A 311 9.51 4.89 23.40
CA TYR A 311 10.96 4.98 23.40
C TYR A 311 11.58 3.74 22.78
N SER A 312 12.39 3.93 21.74
CA SER A 312 13.19 2.89 21.11
C SER A 312 14.67 3.17 21.29
N ALA A 313 15.39 2.23 21.92
CA ALA A 313 16.83 2.36 22.19
C ALA A 313 17.66 2.38 20.89
N ASP A 314 17.28 1.59 19.89
CA ASP A 314 17.94 1.56 18.58
C ASP A 314 17.79 2.90 17.87
N LYS A 315 16.57 3.45 17.89
CA LYS A 315 16.30 4.78 17.37
C LYS A 315 17.08 5.86 18.13
N ALA A 316 17.13 5.78 19.45
CA ALA A 316 17.88 6.72 20.29
C ALA A 316 19.36 6.73 19.91
N ALA A 317 19.97 5.56 19.69
CA ALA A 317 21.36 5.46 19.29
C ALA A 317 21.64 6.11 17.93
N VAL A 318 20.76 5.91 16.94
CA VAL A 318 20.88 6.50 15.60
C VAL A 318 20.68 8.02 15.64
N GLU A 319 19.64 8.49 16.32
CA GLU A 319 19.31 9.91 16.41
C GLU A 319 20.37 10.67 17.21
N THR A 320 20.84 10.13 18.34
CA THR A 320 21.89 10.75 19.15
C THR A 320 23.19 10.93 18.36
N LYS A 321 23.60 9.92 17.58
CA LYS A 321 24.77 10.04 16.68
C LYS A 321 24.58 11.16 15.65
N THR A 322 23.36 11.27 15.10
CA THR A 322 23.02 12.32 14.14
C THR A 322 23.04 13.71 14.78
N ILE A 323 22.45 13.86 15.97
CA ILE A 323 22.45 15.10 16.76
C ILE A 323 23.88 15.53 17.10
N LEU A 324 24.74 14.61 17.54
CA LEU A 324 26.15 14.89 17.82
C LEU A 324 26.92 15.36 16.58
N ARG A 325 26.68 14.71 15.43
CA ARG A 325 27.28 15.10 14.16
C ARG A 325 26.83 16.50 13.74
N ASP A 326 25.53 16.77 13.80
CA ASP A 326 24.95 18.06 13.42
C ASP A 326 25.46 19.18 14.36
N ARG A 327 25.58 18.89 15.67
CA ARG A 327 26.20 19.81 16.65
C ARG A 327 27.62 20.17 16.26
N ASN A 328 28.45 19.16 15.95
CA ASN A 328 29.85 19.40 15.60
C ASN A 328 29.99 20.24 14.32
N LYS A 329 29.13 19.99 13.32
CA LYS A 329 29.09 20.82 12.11
C LYS A 329 28.70 22.27 12.43
N GLU A 330 27.65 22.45 13.23
CA GLU A 330 27.17 23.79 13.60
C GLU A 330 28.22 24.59 14.37
N VAL A 331 28.94 23.97 15.32
CA VAL A 331 30.05 24.62 16.04
C VAL A 331 31.17 25.03 15.09
N GLN A 332 31.58 24.15 14.18
CA GLN A 332 32.61 24.47 13.18
C GLN A 332 32.19 25.60 12.23
N GLU A 333 30.91 25.67 11.85
CA GLU A 333 30.39 26.76 11.03
C GLU A 333 30.45 28.10 11.76
N VAL A 334 30.07 28.13 13.05
CA VAL A 334 30.17 29.35 13.88
C VAL A 334 31.62 29.79 14.05
N GLU A 335 32.55 28.86 14.30
CA GLU A 335 33.98 29.16 14.44
C GLU A 335 34.61 29.73 13.16
N LYS A 336 34.26 29.17 11.99
CA LYS A 336 34.78 29.62 10.68
C LYS A 336 34.31 31.01 10.28
N LEU A 337 33.18 31.48 10.80
CA LEU A 337 32.51 32.70 10.35
C LEU A 337 32.92 33.99 11.08
N GLY A 338 33.93 33.95 11.97
CA GLY A 338 34.46 35.07 12.76
C GLY A 338 33.84 36.46 12.49
N ARG A 339 32.93 36.91 13.37
CA ARG A 339 32.31 38.26 13.43
C ARG A 339 31.86 38.94 12.10
N GLN A 340 31.68 38.24 10.98
CA GLN A 340 31.08 38.82 9.76
C GLN A 340 29.96 37.94 9.16
N LEU A 341 28.84 38.61 8.82
CA LEU A 341 27.50 38.15 8.37
C LEU A 341 27.46 37.18 7.16
N PRO A 342 26.32 36.51 6.82
CA PRO A 342 24.98 36.50 7.42
C PRO A 342 24.47 35.06 7.67
N ILE A 343 24.44 34.58 8.91
CA ILE A 343 23.73 33.33 9.21
C ILE A 343 22.22 33.62 9.16
N LYS A 344 21.43 32.82 8.44
CA LYS A 344 19.97 32.81 8.64
C LYS A 344 19.72 32.14 9.99
N PRO A 345 19.26 32.85 11.05
CA PRO A 345 19.13 32.26 12.39
C PRO A 345 18.24 31.01 12.43
N SER A 346 17.38 30.84 11.42
CA SER A 346 16.51 29.68 11.22
C SER A 346 17.23 28.37 10.87
N SER A 347 18.50 28.37 10.47
CA SER A 347 19.24 27.15 10.09
C SER A 347 19.99 26.48 11.24
N MET A 348 20.04 27.11 12.41
CA MET A 348 20.90 26.72 13.52
C MET A 348 20.07 26.15 14.68
N ARG A 349 20.37 24.91 15.08
CA ARG A 349 19.57 24.14 16.04
C ARG A 349 20.05 24.31 17.48
N PHE A 350 21.34 24.50 17.69
CA PHE A 350 21.94 24.48 19.04
C PHE A 350 22.39 25.86 19.54
N HIS A 351 22.51 26.86 18.66
CA HIS A 351 22.86 28.23 19.04
C HIS A 351 21.64 29.15 19.20
N THR A 352 21.81 30.22 19.97
CA THR A 352 20.85 31.32 20.09
C THR A 352 21.52 32.60 19.62
N PHE A 353 20.84 33.36 18.78
CA PHE A 353 21.37 34.60 18.22
C PHE A 353 20.87 35.80 19.00
N LYS A 354 21.79 36.63 19.48
CA LYS A 354 21.51 37.92 20.10
C LYS A 354 22.01 39.02 19.17
N VAL A 355 21.09 39.86 18.67
CA VAL A 355 21.45 41.00 17.82
C VAL A 355 22.08 42.08 18.68
N LYS A 356 23.28 42.54 18.31
CA LYS A 356 23.99 43.65 18.95
C LYS A 356 23.73 44.97 18.26
N SER A 357 23.77 44.97 16.92
CA SER A 357 23.55 46.15 16.07
C SER A 357 23.02 45.69 14.70
N PRO A 358 22.51 46.59 13.82
CA PRO A 358 22.11 46.23 12.47
C PRO A 358 23.29 45.61 11.70
N GLY A 359 23.26 44.29 11.52
CA GLY A 359 24.35 43.54 10.88
C GLY A 359 25.34 42.86 11.85
N GLU A 360 25.14 42.92 13.17
CA GLU A 360 26.01 42.25 14.13
C GLU A 360 25.19 41.37 15.07
N CYS A 361 25.51 40.08 15.10
CA CYS A 361 24.88 39.11 16.01
C CYS A 361 25.92 38.27 16.75
N ASP A 362 25.69 38.06 18.04
CA ASP A 362 26.39 37.04 18.82
C ASP A 362 25.64 35.72 18.71
N ALA A 363 26.37 34.64 18.47
CA ALA A 363 25.86 33.28 18.57
C ALA A 363 26.31 32.67 19.92
N GLU A 364 25.35 32.31 20.77
CA GLU A 364 25.61 31.66 22.05
C GLU A 364 25.14 30.20 22.01
N TYR A 365 26.04 29.26 22.29
CA TYR A 365 25.70 27.85 22.37
C TYR A 365 24.74 27.56 23.52
N SER A 366 23.62 26.89 23.23
CA SER A 366 22.63 26.50 24.24
C SER A 366 22.79 25.02 24.62
N LYS A 367 23.41 24.78 25.78
CA LYS A 367 23.44 23.45 26.42
C LYS A 367 22.04 22.88 26.62
N ALA A 368 21.06 23.73 26.93
CA ALA A 368 19.68 23.33 27.13
C ALA A 368 19.03 22.82 25.83
N LYS A 369 19.22 23.52 24.70
CA LYS A 369 18.71 23.05 23.38
C LYS A 369 19.32 21.70 23.01
N PHE A 370 20.63 21.55 23.17
CA PHE A 370 21.31 20.28 22.90
C PHE A 370 20.79 19.15 23.80
N LYS A 371 20.66 19.40 25.11
CA LYS A 371 20.12 18.42 26.05
C LYS A 371 18.69 18.01 25.67
N ASN A 372 17.83 18.97 25.33
CA ASN A 372 16.45 18.68 24.93
C ASN A 372 16.36 17.79 23.66
N GLU A 373 17.24 17.99 22.68
CA GLU A 373 17.31 17.15 21.48
C GLU A 373 17.77 15.72 21.82
N VAL A 374 18.77 15.58 22.69
CA VAL A 374 19.25 14.26 23.16
C VAL A 374 18.19 13.55 24.00
N ASP A 375 17.51 14.27 24.91
CA ASP A 375 16.45 13.72 25.76
C ASP A 375 15.20 13.33 24.93
N ALA A 376 15.01 13.94 23.75
CA ALA A 376 13.97 13.57 22.80
C ALA A 376 14.37 12.43 21.84
N ALA A 377 15.66 12.09 21.76
CA ALA A 377 16.14 11.05 20.86
C ALA A 377 15.56 9.69 21.22
N GLY A 378 15.14 8.93 20.22
CA GLY A 378 14.51 7.62 20.38
C GLY A 378 13.02 7.66 20.64
N TRP A 379 12.46 8.84 20.92
CA TRP A 379 11.04 8.99 21.18
C TRP A 379 10.23 9.24 19.90
N PHE A 380 9.02 8.72 19.90
CA PHE A 380 7.95 9.11 18.98
C PHE A 380 6.61 8.91 19.66
N VAL A 381 5.60 9.64 19.23
CA VAL A 381 4.26 9.55 19.80
C VAL A 381 3.30 9.10 18.71
N LEU A 382 2.55 8.05 18.97
CA LEU A 382 1.41 7.63 18.16
C LEU A 382 0.12 8.21 18.74
N ILE A 383 -0.85 8.50 17.89
CA ILE A 383 -2.25 8.68 18.30
C ILE A 383 -3.08 7.56 17.71
N THR A 384 -4.01 7.04 18.51
CA THR A 384 -4.94 5.97 18.17
C THR A 384 -6.36 6.35 18.53
#